data_AF-A0A800IHJ6-F1
#
_entry.id   AF-A0A800IHJ6-F1
#
_cell.length_a   1.000
_cell.length_b   1.000
_cell.length_c   1.000
_cell.angle_alpha   90.00
_cell.angle_beta   90.00
_cell.angle_gamma   90.00
#
_symmetry.space_group_name_H-M   'P 1'
#
loop_
_entity.id
_entity.type
_entity.pdbx_description
1 polymer ?
#
loop_
_entity_poly.entity_id
_entity_poly.type
_entity_poly.pdbx_seq_one_letter_code
_entity_poly.pdbx_strand_id
1 'polypeptide(L)'
;ASMALLSAIWTFNSFEIIWILTEGGPRGGTTTLIVDTYKTAIANYKYGQGATRAVLIVAILAVFSLLYLWLVNKVNKKYGDEK
;
A
#
# COMPACT_ATOMS: atom_id res chain seq x y z
N ALA A 1 -9.26 4.43 -15.94
CA ALA A 1 -7.92 4.61 -15.32
C ALA A 1 -8.00 5.05 -13.86
N SER A 2 -8.68 6.18 -13.56
CA SER A 2 -8.68 6.79 -12.22
C SER A 2 -9.36 5.94 -11.14
N MET A 3 -10.46 5.26 -11.47
CA MET A 3 -11.17 4.38 -10.51
C MET A 3 -10.35 3.13 -10.12
N ALA A 4 -9.63 2.55 -11.08
CA ALA A 4 -8.78 1.39 -10.83
C ALA A 4 -7.52 1.73 -10.02
N LEU A 5 -6.98 2.95 -10.18
CA LEU A 5 -5.88 3.41 -9.33
C LEU A 5 -6.37 3.62 -7.89
N LEU A 6 -7.51 4.28 -7.72
CA LEU A 6 -8.07 4.55 -6.40
C LEU A 6 -8.39 3.25 -5.65
N SER A 7 -9.01 2.27 -6.32
CA SER A 7 -9.30 0.97 -5.71
C SER A 7 -8.01 0.22 -5.36
N ALA A 8 -7.00 0.23 -6.22
CA ALA A 8 -5.71 -0.41 -5.95
C ALA A 8 -5.00 0.19 -4.72
N ILE A 9 -5.00 1.52 -4.60
CA ILE A 9 -4.44 2.22 -3.42
C ILE A 9 -5.21 1.81 -2.16
N TRP A 10 -6.54 1.79 -2.22
CA TRP A 10 -7.40 1.44 -1.09
C TRP A 10 -7.20 -0.01 -0.63
N THR A 11 -7.11 -0.95 -1.57
CA THR A 11 -6.82 -2.36 -1.27
C THR A 11 -5.44 -2.54 -0.64
N PHE A 12 -4.42 -1.81 -1.12
CA PHE A 12 -3.08 -1.86 -0.53
C PHE A 12 -3.03 -1.29 0.89
N ASN A 13 -3.84 -0.26 1.19
CA ASN A 13 -3.92 0.36 2.52
C ASN A 13 -4.95 -0.28 3.47
N SER A 14 -5.54 -1.43 3.12
CA SER A 14 -6.60 -2.06 3.90
C SER A 14 -6.09 -2.69 5.21
N PHE A 15 -5.77 -1.86 6.20
CA PHE A 15 -5.36 -2.28 7.53
C PHE A 15 -6.52 -2.89 8.33
N GLU A 16 -7.69 -2.25 8.30
CA GLU A 16 -8.84 -2.58 9.16
C GLU A 16 -9.34 -4.00 8.93
N ILE A 17 -9.54 -4.39 7.66
CA ILE A 17 -10.03 -5.73 7.30
C ILE A 17 -9.07 -6.82 7.80
N ILE A 18 -7.76 -6.62 7.63
CA ILE A 18 -6.74 -7.61 7.99
C ILE A 18 -6.64 -7.73 9.51
N TRP A 19 -6.72 -6.60 10.20
CA TRP A 19 -6.73 -6.55 11.66
C TRP A 19 -7.95 -7.27 12.24
N ILE A 20 -9.16 -6.94 11.78
CA ILE A 20 -10.42 -7.54 12.27
C ILE A 20 -10.46 -9.06 12.04
N LEU A 21 -9.98 -9.53 10.88
CA LEU A 21 -10.12 -10.93 10.50
C LEU A 21 -9.07 -11.84 11.16
N THR A 22 -7.83 -11.37 11.31
CA THR A 22 -6.73 -12.25 11.71
C THR A 22 -5.71 -11.62 12.64
N GLU A 23 -5.74 -10.29 12.81
CA GLU A 23 -4.68 -9.52 13.49
C GLU A 23 -3.25 -9.85 12.99
N GLY A 24 -3.13 -10.40 11.76
CA GLY A 24 -1.87 -10.88 11.21
C GLY A 24 -1.48 -12.33 11.58
N GLY A 25 -2.39 -13.17 12.09
CA GLY A 25 -2.15 -14.56 12.53
C GLY A 25 -2.48 -15.66 11.49
N PRO A 26 -2.19 -16.95 11.80
CA PRO A 26 -1.47 -17.46 12.96
C PRO A 26 0.04 -17.55 12.64
N ARG A 27 0.90 -16.95 13.48
CA ARG A 27 2.37 -16.78 13.30
C ARG A 27 2.84 -15.68 12.34
N GLY A 28 2.03 -14.65 12.06
CA GLY A 28 2.49 -13.58 11.16
C GLY A 28 2.18 -13.82 9.67
N GLY A 29 1.56 -14.95 9.32
CA GLY A 29 1.33 -15.35 7.92
C GLY A 29 0.48 -14.37 7.10
N THR A 30 -0.39 -13.60 7.76
CA THR A 30 -1.21 -12.54 7.15
C THR A 30 -0.76 -11.14 7.56
N THR A 31 0.40 -11.00 8.23
CA THR A 31 0.90 -9.69 8.65
C THR A 31 1.39 -8.92 7.43
N THR A 32 0.63 -7.91 7.04
CA THR A 32 1.05 -6.95 6.01
C THR A 32 1.93 -5.87 6.62
N LEU A 33 2.63 -5.12 5.75
CA LEU A 33 3.55 -4.06 6.14
C LEU A 33 2.88 -3.01 7.06
N ILE A 34 1.58 -2.78 6.89
CA ILE A 34 0.79 -1.84 7.70
C ILE A 34 0.47 -2.43 9.07
N VAL A 35 0.12 -3.73 9.12
CA VAL A 35 -0.14 -4.44 10.39
C VAL A 35 1.13 -4.51 11.25
N ASP A 36 2.28 -4.77 10.64
CA ASP A 36 3.58 -4.78 11.32
C ASP A 36 3.99 -3.40 11.85
N THR A 37 3.73 -2.35 11.06
CA THR A 37 3.96 -0.96 11.47
C THR A 37 3.09 -0.58 12.66
N TYR A 38 1.81 -0.97 12.65
CA TYR A 38 0.90 -0.74 13.77
C TYR A 38 1.38 -1.44 15.05
N LYS A 39 1.74 -2.73 14.96
CA LYS A 39 2.28 -3.49 16.11
C LYS A 39 3.55 -2.85 16.66
N THR A 40 4.40 -2.30 15.80
CA THR A 40 5.67 -1.71 16.25
C THR A 40 5.50 -0.29 16.80
N ALA A 41 4.69 0.53 16.15
CA ALA A 41 4.46 1.92 16.55
C ALA A 41 3.63 2.00 17.84
N ILE A 42 2.53 1.26 17.89
CA ILE A 42 1.51 1.36 18.94
C ILE A 42 1.73 0.27 19.99
N ALA A 43 1.86 -1.00 19.61
CA ALA A 43 1.89 -2.10 20.59
C ALA A 43 3.24 -2.22 21.32
N ASN A 44 4.36 -1.89 20.66
CA ASN A 44 5.70 -1.89 21.28
C ASN A 44 6.13 -0.51 21.81
N TYR A 45 5.29 0.52 21.73
CA TYR A 45 5.60 1.91 22.10
C TYR A 45 6.86 2.49 21.40
N LYS A 46 7.30 1.90 20.28
CA LYS A 46 8.48 2.33 19.52
C LYS A 46 8.06 3.28 18.40
N TYR A 47 7.57 4.45 18.78
CA TYR A 47 7.04 5.45 17.84
C TYR A 47 8.05 5.88 16.78
N GLY A 48 9.35 6.00 17.13
CA GLY A 48 10.40 6.33 16.16
C GLY A 48 10.56 5.28 15.06
N GLN A 49 10.60 3.99 15.42
CA GLN A 49 10.65 2.91 14.44
C GLN A 49 9.34 2.79 13.65
N GLY A 50 8.21 3.05 14.30
CA GLY A 50 6.89 3.13 13.66
C GLY A 50 6.84 4.20 12.57
N ALA A 51 7.34 5.41 12.87
CA ALA A 51 7.38 6.52 11.92
C ALA A 51 8.24 6.21 10.69
N THR A 52 9.42 5.61 10.88
CA THR A 52 10.27 5.19 9.76
C THR A 52 9.56 4.20 8.84
N ARG A 53 8.86 3.21 9.42
CA ARG A 53 8.10 2.22 8.63
C ARG A 53 6.91 2.87 7.91
N ALA A 54 6.21 3.80 8.55
CA ALA A 54 5.13 4.56 7.93
C ALA A 54 5.61 5.37 6.71
N VAL A 55 6.75 6.07 6.84
CA VAL A 55 7.36 6.81 5.72
C VAL A 55 7.79 5.87 4.59
N LEU A 56 8.36 4.71 4.91
CA LEU A 56 8.71 3.69 3.90
C LEU A 56 7.49 3.17 3.15
N ILE A 57 6.38 2.91 3.83
CA ILE A 57 5.11 2.49 3.20
C ILE A 57 4.65 3.58 2.21
N VAL A 58 4.66 4.84 2.64
CA VAL A 58 4.28 5.98 1.78
C VAL A 58 5.20 6.07 0.56
N ALA A 59 6.52 5.91 0.74
CA ALA A 59 7.48 5.95 -0.35
C ALA A 59 7.25 4.82 -1.37
N ILE A 60 7.02 3.59 -0.91
CA ILE A 60 6.72 2.43 -1.78
C ILE A 60 5.44 2.67 -2.57
N LEU A 61 4.38 3.15 -1.91
CA LEU A 61 3.10 3.45 -2.56
C LEU A 61 3.22 4.60 -3.56
N ALA A 62 4.01 5.63 -3.25
CA ALA A 62 4.27 6.73 -4.17
C ALA A 62 4.98 6.23 -5.44
N VAL A 63 6.01 5.38 -5.29
CA VAL A 63 6.70 4.76 -6.43
C VAL A 63 5.73 3.88 -7.23
N PHE A 64 4.92 3.06 -6.58
CA PHE A 64 3.93 2.22 -7.25
C PHE A 64 2.88 3.04 -8.01
N SER A 65 2.38 4.12 -7.40
CA SER A 65 1.42 5.03 -8.03
C SER A 65 2.03 5.73 -9.25
N LEU A 66 3.26 6.22 -9.15
CA LEU A 66 3.99 6.82 -10.28
C LEU A 66 4.22 5.83 -11.41
N LEU A 67 4.61 4.59 -11.10
CA LEU A 67 4.77 3.52 -12.09
C LEU A 67 3.45 3.16 -12.77
N TYR A 68 2.35 3.05 -12.00
CA TYR A 68 1.02 2.77 -12.53
C TYR A 68 0.57 3.89 -13.48
N LEU A 69 0.72 5.15 -13.07
CA LEU A 69 0.39 6.32 -13.91
C LEU A 69 1.28 6.38 -15.15
N TRP A 70 2.57 6.10 -15.02
CA TRP A 70 3.49 6.07 -16.16
C TRP A 70 3.12 4.96 -17.16
N LEU A 71 2.80 3.76 -16.68
CA LEU A 71 2.38 2.63 -17.51
C LEU A 71 1.05 2.96 -18.21
N VAL A 72 0.07 3.48 -17.49
CA VAL A 72 -1.23 3.87 -18.05
C VAL A 72 -1.06 4.98 -19.08
N ASN A 73 -0.23 5.99 -18.82
CA ASN A 73 0.07 7.05 -19.78
C ASN A 73 0.76 6.50 -21.04
N LYS A 74 1.67 5.52 -20.89
CA LYS A 74 2.34 4.86 -22.01
C LYS A 74 1.38 4.01 -22.84
N VAL A 75 0.47 3.28 -22.20
CA VAL A 75 -0.58 2.50 -22.87
C VAL A 75 -1.55 3.42 -23.60
N ASN A 76 -1.98 4.52 -22.97
CA ASN A 76 -2.87 5.50 -23.58
C ASN A 76 -2.24 6.18 -24.80
N LYS A 77 -0.94 6.52 -24.73
CA LYS A 77 -0.19 7.06 -25.87
C LYS A 77 -0.10 6.07 -27.04
N LYS A 78 -0.01 4.76 -26.77
CA LYS A 78 0.11 3.72 -27.80
C LYS A 78 -1.23 3.37 -28.49
N TYR A 79 -2.36 3.65 -27.86
CA TYR A 79 -3.72 3.43 -28.40
C TYR A 79 -4.36 4.71 -28.98
N GLY A 80 -3.74 5.88 -28.81
CA GLY A 80 -4.16 7.15 -29.41
C GLY A 80 -3.54 7.46 -30.77
N ASP A 81 -2.57 6.66 -31.23
CA ASP A 81 -1.86 6.82 -32.51
C ASP A 81 -2.51 6.02 -33.66
N GLU A 82 -3.60 5.29 -33.40
CA GLU A 82 -4.39 4.58 -34.42
C GLU A 82 -5.74 5.26 -34.69
N LYS A 83 -5.70 6.56 -34.98
CA LYS A 83 -6.77 7.30 -35.65
C LYS A 83 -6.20 8.19 -36.74
#